data_AF-A0A8T5A2Q8-F1
#
_entry.id   AF-A0A8T5A2Q8-F1
#
_cell.length_a   1.000
_cell.length_b   1.000
_cell.length_c   1.000
_cell.angle_alpha   90.00
_cell.angle_beta   90.00
_cell.angle_gamma   90.00
#
_symmetry.space_group_name_H-M   'P 1'
#
loop_
_entity.id
_entity.type
_entity.pdbx_description
1 polymer ?
#
loop_
_entity_poly.entity_id
_entity_poly.type
_entity_poly.pdbx_seq_one_letter_code
_entity_poly.pdbx_strand_id
1 'polypeptide(L)'
;MKTLRISDDVHQKLTALLGELVAQTSKMQTYQDAIEAMLNQSVILPPELLNEVENFISRNRHLGYTTKEEFIRDAVRWRLRTLSGEYETIEIPKSEFDELKDALKEMNAPYLSVTDFIYSQIRQVLEEYRKYRRERRAR
;
A
#
# COMPACT_ATOMS: atom_id res chain seq x y z
N MET A 1 -44.29 1.53 -1.24
CA MET A 1 -43.09 2.33 -1.61
C MET A 1 -42.40 2.75 -0.33
N LYS A 2 -41.08 2.52 -0.21
CA LYS A 2 -40.27 3.10 0.86
C LYS A 2 -39.65 4.38 0.30
N THR A 3 -39.99 5.53 0.85
CA THR A 3 -39.46 6.82 0.39
C THR A 3 -38.20 7.13 1.17
N LEU A 4 -37.06 7.25 0.49
CA LEU A 4 -35.78 7.58 1.10
C LEU A 4 -35.54 9.07 0.88
N ARG A 5 -35.43 9.83 1.96
CA ARG A 5 -35.15 11.26 1.90
C ARG A 5 -33.64 11.44 1.87
N ILE A 6 -33.13 11.81 0.71
CA ILE A 6 -31.70 12.07 0.46
C ILE A 6 -31.46 13.58 0.43
N SER A 7 -30.33 14.03 0.98
CA SER A 7 -29.88 15.41 0.84
C SER A 7 -29.36 15.64 -0.58
N ASP A 8 -29.30 16.91 -1.00
CA ASP A 8 -28.82 17.28 -2.34
C ASP A 8 -27.36 16.84 -2.58
N ASP A 9 -26.51 16.87 -1.55
CA ASP A 9 -25.12 16.38 -1.63
C ASP A 9 -25.04 14.87 -1.88
N VAL A 10 -25.86 14.08 -1.17
CA VAL A 10 -25.93 12.63 -1.37
C VAL A 10 -26.50 12.32 -2.76
N HIS A 11 -27.50 13.07 -3.20
CA HIS A 11 -28.05 12.94 -4.55
C HIS A 11 -26.98 13.21 -5.62
N GLN A 12 -26.20 14.30 -5.50
CA GLN A 12 -25.11 14.59 -6.44
C GLN A 12 -24.08 13.44 -6.52
N LYS A 13 -23.65 12.91 -5.38
CA LYS A 13 -22.70 11.78 -5.32
C LYS A 13 -23.26 10.52 -5.96
N LEU A 14 -24.52 10.20 -5.69
CA LEU A 14 -25.21 9.06 -6.31
C LEU A 14 -25.36 9.22 -7.82
N THR A 15 -25.67 10.43 -8.31
CA THR A 15 -25.76 10.72 -9.75
C THR A 15 -24.41 10.55 -10.45
N ALA A 16 -23.34 11.03 -9.83
CA ALA A 16 -21.99 10.87 -10.37
C ALA A 16 -21.62 9.39 -10.51
N LEU A 17 -21.85 8.60 -9.46
CA LEU A 17 -21.61 7.16 -9.47
C LEU A 17 -22.47 6.44 -10.52
N LEU A 18 -23.73 6.84 -10.68
CA LEU A 18 -24.62 6.27 -11.70
C LEU A 18 -24.07 6.54 -13.11
N GLY A 19 -23.52 7.73 -13.36
CA GLY A 19 -22.81 8.05 -14.60
C GLY A 19 -21.60 7.15 -14.85
N GLU A 20 -20.78 6.91 -13.81
CA GLU A 20 -19.63 6.00 -13.90
C GLU A 20 -20.05 4.55 -14.20
N LEU A 21 -21.09 4.05 -13.54
CA LEU A 21 -21.60 2.69 -13.76
C LEU A 21 -22.19 2.52 -15.16
N VAL A 22 -22.90 3.52 -15.67
CA VAL A 22 -23.41 3.52 -17.06
C VAL A 22 -22.24 3.46 -18.04
N ALA A 23 -21.18 4.25 -17.80
CA ALA A 23 -19.99 4.23 -18.64
C ALA A 23 -19.26 2.86 -18.60
N GLN A 24 -19.11 2.26 -17.42
CA GLN A 24 -18.45 0.96 -17.26
C GLN A 24 -19.25 -0.20 -17.86
N THR A 25 -20.58 -0.19 -17.67
CA THR A 25 -21.44 -1.31 -18.08
C THR A 25 -22.06 -1.15 -19.46
N SER A 26 -21.98 0.06 -20.05
CA SER A 26 -22.67 0.45 -21.29
C SER A 26 -24.18 0.18 -21.26
N LYS A 27 -24.78 0.11 -20.06
CA LYS A 27 -26.21 -0.15 -19.85
C LYS A 27 -26.80 0.96 -18.98
N MET A 28 -28.09 1.23 -19.18
CA MET A 28 -28.82 2.14 -18.30
C MET A 28 -28.87 1.54 -16.89
N GLN A 29 -28.46 2.32 -15.89
CA GLN A 29 -28.42 1.94 -14.49
C GLN A 29 -29.40 2.79 -13.69
N THR A 30 -29.88 2.27 -12.57
CA THR A 30 -30.76 2.96 -11.64
C THR A 30 -30.00 3.36 -10.36
N TYR A 31 -30.58 4.25 -9.56
CA TYR A 31 -30.03 4.55 -8.23
C TYR A 31 -29.98 3.32 -7.33
N GLN A 32 -30.87 2.34 -7.54
CA GLN A 32 -30.84 1.08 -6.81
C GLN A 32 -29.57 0.29 -7.17
N ASP A 33 -29.26 0.19 -8.46
CA ASP A 33 -28.03 -0.49 -8.93
C ASP A 33 -26.77 0.24 -8.43
N ALA A 34 -26.81 1.57 -8.38
CA ALA A 34 -25.72 2.37 -7.82
C ALA A 34 -25.53 2.12 -6.32
N ILE A 35 -26.60 2.07 -5.53
CA ILE A 35 -26.55 1.75 -4.10
C ILE A 35 -26.05 0.31 -3.89
N GLU A 36 -26.51 -0.64 -4.69
CA GLU A 36 -26.07 -2.04 -4.60
C GLU A 36 -24.59 -2.19 -4.95
N ALA A 37 -24.13 -1.50 -6.00
CA ALA A 37 -22.71 -1.44 -6.34
C ALA A 37 -21.88 -0.82 -5.21
N MET A 38 -22.34 0.28 -4.58
CA MET A 38 -21.67 0.85 -3.41
C MET A 38 -21.59 -0.18 -2.29
N LEU A 39 -22.69 -0.83 -1.93
CA LEU A 39 -22.69 -1.80 -0.84
C LEU A 39 -21.79 -3.00 -1.12
N ASN A 40 -21.72 -3.46 -2.38
CA ASN A 40 -20.90 -4.60 -2.77
C ASN A 40 -19.40 -4.26 -2.89
N GLN A 41 -19.06 -3.03 -3.28
CA GLN A 41 -17.66 -2.58 -3.41
C GLN A 41 -17.13 -2.00 -2.10
N SER A 42 -18.00 -1.57 -1.19
CA SER A 42 -17.60 -0.95 0.07
C SER A 42 -17.21 -2.00 1.09
N VAL A 43 -16.01 -1.86 1.63
CA VAL A 43 -15.62 -2.57 2.85
C VAL A 43 -16.08 -1.74 4.05
N ILE A 44 -17.05 -2.25 4.79
CA ILE A 44 -17.50 -1.60 6.03
C ILE A 44 -16.52 -2.01 7.14
N LEU A 45 -15.75 -1.03 7.63
CA LEU A 45 -14.84 -1.22 8.74
C LEU A 45 -15.50 -0.81 10.06
N PRO A 46 -15.17 -1.50 11.18
CA PRO A 46 -15.63 -1.10 12.50
C PRO A 46 -15.20 0.33 12.84
N PRO A 47 -16.07 1.14 13.46
CA PRO A 47 -15.76 2.53 13.81
C PRO A 47 -14.58 2.64 14.78
N GLU A 48 -14.36 1.64 15.62
CA GLU A 48 -13.22 1.59 16.54
C GLU A 48 -11.89 1.58 15.78
N LEU A 49 -11.81 0.77 14.72
CA LEU A 49 -10.62 0.68 13.87
C LEU A 49 -10.39 1.98 13.09
N LEU A 50 -11.45 2.59 12.57
CA LEU A 50 -11.34 3.87 11.86
C LEU A 50 -10.82 4.97 12.80
N ASN A 51 -11.32 5.02 14.03
CA ASN A 51 -10.84 5.95 15.04
C ASN A 51 -9.38 5.69 15.42
N GLU A 52 -8.96 4.43 15.52
CA GLU A 52 -7.56 4.08 15.77
C GLU A 52 -6.65 4.56 14.64
N VAL A 53 -7.04 4.37 13.38
CA VAL A 53 -6.32 4.86 12.20
C VAL A 53 -6.22 6.39 12.22
N GLU A 54 -7.31 7.10 12.48
CA GLU A 54 -7.29 8.57 12.57
C GLU A 54 -6.39 9.07 13.71
N ASN A 55 -6.42 8.41 14.86
CA ASN A 55 -5.53 8.69 15.98
C ASN A 55 -4.06 8.41 15.63
N PHE A 56 -3.78 7.34 14.90
CA PHE A 56 -2.43 7.01 14.45
C PHE A 56 -1.89 8.06 13.47
N ILE A 57 -2.68 8.46 12.47
CA ILE A 57 -2.32 9.48 11.48
C ILE A 57 -2.06 10.83 12.18
N SER A 58 -2.93 11.23 13.10
CA SER A 58 -2.79 12.51 13.81
C SER A 58 -1.54 12.58 14.69
N ARG A 59 -1.13 11.46 15.31
CA ARG A 59 0.11 11.36 16.10
C ARG A 59 1.36 11.26 15.24
N ASN A 60 1.26 10.66 14.05
CA ASN A 60 2.38 10.37 13.18
C ASN A 60 2.35 11.16 11.86
N ARG A 61 2.04 12.46 11.93
CA ARG A 61 1.98 13.34 10.74
C ARG A 61 3.25 13.34 9.89
N HIS A 62 4.39 13.03 10.48
CA HIS A 62 5.68 12.91 9.79
C HIS A 62 5.72 11.76 8.76
N LEU A 63 4.80 10.80 8.84
CA LEU A 63 4.67 9.70 7.87
C LEU A 63 3.95 10.10 6.58
N GLY A 64 3.39 11.31 6.51
CA GLY A 64 2.80 11.86 5.29
C GLY A 64 1.37 11.42 4.97
N TYR A 65 0.78 10.51 5.75
CA TYR A 65 -0.62 10.13 5.57
C TYR A 65 -1.55 11.32 5.88
N THR A 66 -2.47 11.59 4.95
CA THR A 66 -3.42 12.71 5.07
C THR A 66 -4.85 12.25 5.32
N THR A 67 -5.17 11.01 4.89
CA THR A 67 -6.52 10.44 4.97
C THR A 67 -6.45 8.98 5.43
N LYS A 68 -7.53 8.50 6.05
CA LYS A 68 -7.64 7.10 6.49
C LYS A 68 -7.67 6.14 5.30
N GLU A 69 -8.27 6.56 4.19
CA GLU A 69 -8.36 5.78 2.95
C GLU A 69 -6.96 5.53 2.36
N GLU A 70 -6.07 6.52 2.43
CA GLU A 70 -4.68 6.40 2.01
C GLU A 70 -3.93 5.37 2.85
N PHE A 71 -4.05 5.47 4.18
CA PHE A 71 -3.42 4.54 5.12
C PHE A 71 -3.93 3.10 4.92
N ILE A 72 -5.25 2.90 4.84
CA ILE A 72 -5.86 1.58 4.66
C ILE A 72 -5.45 0.98 3.32
N ARG A 73 -5.43 1.78 2.25
CA ARG A 73 -5.00 1.32 0.91
C ARG A 73 -3.55 0.83 0.94
N ASP A 74 -2.66 1.56 1.61
CA ASP A 74 -1.25 1.17 1.72
C ASP A 74 -1.08 -0.10 2.55
N ALA A 75 -1.76 -0.20 3.69
CA ALA A 75 -1.75 -1.39 4.55
C ALA A 75 -2.22 -2.66 3.80
N VAL A 76 -3.32 -2.54 3.03
CA VAL A 76 -3.84 -3.65 2.21
C VAL A 76 -2.85 -4.03 1.11
N ARG A 77 -2.28 -3.06 0.39
CA ARG A 77 -1.27 -3.33 -0.65
C ARG A 77 -0.02 -3.97 -0.09
N TRP A 78 0.44 -3.54 1.09
CA TRP A 78 1.56 -4.15 1.77
C TRP A 78 1.25 -5.61 2.09
N ARG A 79 0.09 -5.89 2.69
CA ARG A 79 -0.31 -7.26 3.02
C ARG A 79 -0.43 -8.16 1.79
N LEU A 80 -0.98 -7.65 0.70
CA LEU A 80 -1.07 -8.39 -0.57
C LEU A 80 0.32 -8.72 -1.14
N ARG A 81 1.25 -7.76 -1.14
CA ARG A 81 2.63 -7.96 -1.61
C ARG A 81 3.39 -8.99 -0.78
N THR A 82 3.18 -9.00 0.53
CA THR A 82 3.77 -10.00 1.42
C THR A 82 3.18 -11.39 1.16
N LEU A 83 1.86 -11.51 1.01
CA LEU A 83 1.20 -12.80 0.83
C LEU A 83 1.33 -13.37 -0.60
N SER A 84 1.54 -12.52 -1.61
CA SER A 84 1.78 -12.95 -2.99
C SER A 84 3.17 -13.54 -3.21
N GLY A 85 4.08 -13.38 -2.24
CA GLY A 85 5.48 -13.80 -2.37
C GLY A 85 6.29 -12.95 -3.35
N GLU A 86 5.77 -11.79 -3.76
CA GLU A 86 6.49 -10.85 -4.65
C GLU A 86 7.72 -10.27 -3.95
N TYR A 87 7.65 -10.14 -2.62
CA TYR A 87 8.75 -9.67 -1.78
C TYR A 87 8.89 -10.54 -0.52
N GLU A 88 10.12 -10.96 -0.23
CA GLU A 88 10.47 -11.51 1.08
C GLU A 88 10.81 -10.35 2.02
N THR A 89 10.28 -10.39 3.24
CA THR A 89 10.53 -9.34 4.23
C THR A 89 11.65 -9.79 5.17
N ILE A 90 12.72 -9.00 5.24
CA ILE A 90 13.79 -9.22 6.22
C ILE A 90 13.51 -8.32 7.42
N GLU A 91 13.22 -8.91 8.57
CA GLU A 91 13.11 -8.17 9.82
C GLU A 91 14.50 -7.93 10.40
N ILE A 92 14.86 -6.67 10.59
CA ILE A 92 16.12 -6.24 11.20
C ILE A 92 15.77 -5.54 12.52
N PRO A 93 16.37 -5.91 13.65
CA PRO A 93 16.19 -5.20 14.91
C PRO A 93 16.49 -3.72 14.74
N LYS A 94 15.61 -2.85 15.25
CA LYS A 94 15.75 -1.40 15.07
C LYS A 94 17.10 -0.88 15.59
N SER A 95 17.57 -1.42 16.72
CA SER A 95 18.87 -1.05 17.29
C SER A 95 20.02 -1.31 16.32
N GLU A 96 20.04 -2.49 15.68
CA GLU A 96 21.08 -2.86 14.72
C GLU A 96 20.98 -2.04 13.43
N PHE A 97 19.76 -1.74 12.99
CA PHE A 97 19.55 -0.89 11.82
C PHE A 97 20.04 0.55 12.05
N ASP A 98 19.75 1.12 13.23
CA ASP A 98 20.19 2.45 13.61
C ASP A 98 21.72 2.51 13.79
N GLU A 99 22.32 1.51 14.45
CA GLU A 99 23.78 1.40 14.58
C GLU A 99 24.47 1.24 13.22
N LEU A 100 23.92 0.43 12.33
CA LEU A 100 24.43 0.26 10.97
C LEU A 100 24.35 1.57 10.17
N LYS A 101 23.27 2.35 10.37
CA LYS A 101 23.12 3.66 9.73
C LYS A 101 24.23 4.61 10.19
N ASP A 102 24.52 4.66 11.47
CA ASP A 102 25.56 5.52 12.04
C ASP A 102 26.95 5.04 11.58
N ALA A 103 27.22 3.72 11.61
CA ALA A 103 28.46 3.14 11.14
C ALA A 103 28.74 3.47 9.66
N LEU A 104 27.75 3.33 8.77
CA LEU A 104 27.91 3.67 7.35
C LEU A 104 28.26 5.15 7.14
N LYS A 105 27.69 6.04 7.96
CA LYS A 105 27.96 7.48 7.91
C LYS A 105 29.35 7.81 8.43
N GLU A 106 29.74 7.25 9.58
CA GLU A 106 31.04 7.51 10.20
C GLU A 106 32.21 6.92 9.40
N MET A 107 32.00 5.75 8.80
CA MET A 107 33.00 5.09 7.95
C MET A 107 33.14 5.74 6.56
N ASN A 108 32.36 6.78 6.23
CA ASN A 108 32.25 7.36 4.89
C ASN A 108 32.05 6.27 3.82
N ALA A 109 31.19 5.30 4.11
CA ALA A 109 30.93 4.19 3.21
C ALA A 109 30.31 4.71 1.90
N PRO A 110 30.58 4.07 0.75
CA PRO A 110 30.12 4.54 -0.56
C PRO A 110 28.61 4.35 -0.81
N TYR A 111 27.81 4.16 0.24
CA TYR A 111 26.39 3.84 0.17
C TYR A 111 25.55 5.01 0.67
N LEU A 112 24.43 5.28 -0.01
CA LEU A 112 23.57 6.41 0.33
C LEU A 112 22.73 6.16 1.59
N SER A 113 22.45 4.89 1.89
CA SER A 113 21.65 4.46 3.05
C SER A 113 21.92 3.00 3.40
N VAL A 114 21.43 2.56 4.55
CA VAL A 114 21.41 1.14 4.95
C VAL A 114 20.72 0.28 3.88
N THR A 115 19.62 0.76 3.33
CA THR A 115 18.89 0.06 2.27
C THR A 115 19.72 -0.11 1.01
N ASP A 116 20.45 0.94 0.61
CA ASP A 116 21.34 0.92 -0.56
C ASP A 116 22.52 -0.05 -0.34
N PHE A 117 23.09 -0.04 0.88
CA PHE A 117 24.09 -1.02 1.29
C PHE A 117 23.58 -2.46 1.13
N ILE A 118 22.40 -2.78 1.68
CA ILE A 118 21.81 -4.13 1.57
C ILE A 118 21.60 -4.52 0.10
N TYR A 119 21.04 -3.63 -0.73
CA TYR A 119 20.84 -3.92 -2.15
C TYR A 119 22.15 -4.12 -2.90
N SER A 120 23.19 -3.35 -2.57
CA SER A 120 24.50 -3.51 -3.19
C SER A 120 25.12 -4.87 -2.88
N GLN A 121 25.03 -5.34 -1.62
CA GLN A 121 25.53 -6.64 -1.20
C GLN A 121 24.79 -7.77 -1.90
N ILE A 122 23.45 -7.68 -1.97
CA ILE A 122 22.63 -8.64 -2.70
C ILE A 122 23.06 -8.71 -4.17
N ARG A 123 23.21 -7.57 -4.85
CA ARG A 123 23.61 -7.54 -6.27
C ARG A 123 24.99 -8.13 -6.50
N GLN A 124 25.96 -7.79 -5.65
CA GLN A 124 27.33 -8.29 -5.76
C GLN A 124 27.36 -9.82 -5.63
N VAL A 125 26.76 -10.37 -4.59
CA VAL A 125 26.72 -11.82 -4.35
C VAL A 125 26.01 -12.55 -5.50
N LEU A 126 24.90 -12.00 -6.01
CA LEU A 126 24.18 -12.60 -7.14
C LEU A 126 24.99 -12.53 -8.44
N GLU A 127 25.77 -11.47 -8.66
CA GLU A 127 26.63 -11.35 -9.83
C GLU A 127 27.79 -12.36 -9.78
N GLU A 128 28.44 -12.50 -8.62
CA GLU A 128 29.48 -13.51 -8.38
C GLU A 128 28.92 -14.92 -8.60
N TYR A 129 27.74 -15.21 -8.06
CA TYR A 129 27.08 -16.51 -8.28
C TYR A 129 26.74 -16.75 -9.76
N ARG A 130 26.30 -15.71 -10.49
CA ARG A 130 26.06 -15.80 -11.94
C ARG A 130 27.34 -16.09 -12.72
N LYS A 131 28.48 -15.49 -12.35
CA LYS A 131 29.79 -15.77 -12.96
C LYS A 131 30.21 -17.21 -12.71
N TYR A 132 30.19 -17.67 -11.46
CA TYR A 132 30.47 -19.05 -11.08
C TYR A 132 29.62 -20.08 -11.85
N ARG A 133 28.32 -19.81 -11.99
CA ARG A 133 27.38 -20.64 -12.77
C ARG A 133 27.74 -20.73 -14.26
N ARG A 134 28.24 -19.66 -14.86
CA ARG A 134 28.65 -19.64 -16.29
C ARG A 134 29.93 -20.46 -16.49
N GLU A 135 30.92 -20.27 -15.62
CA GLU A 135 32.18 -21.01 -15.67
C GLU A 135 31.98 -22.51 -15.48
N ARG A 136 31.06 -22.93 -14.59
CA ARG A 136 30.68 -24.34 -14.40
C ARG A 136 29.90 -24.96 -15.55
N ARG A 137 29.21 -24.18 -16.38
CA ARG A 137 28.47 -24.68 -17.55
C ARG A 137 29.32 -24.70 -18.82
N ALA A 138 30.46 -24.02 -18.80
CA ALA A 138 31.43 -23.98 -19.90
C ALA A 138 32.52 -25.07 -19.79
N ARG A 139 32.54 -25.81 -18.67
CA ARG A 139 33.29 -27.06 -18.48
C ARG A 139 32.37 -28.25 -18.70
#